data_AF-A0A2W1BKE6-F1
#
_entry.id   AF-A0A2W1BKE6-F1
#
_cell.length_a   1.000
_cell.length_b   1.000
_cell.length_c   1.000
_cell.angle_alpha   90.00
_cell.angle_beta   90.00
_cell.angle_gamma   90.00
#
_symmetry.space_group_name_H-M   'P 1'
#
loop_
_entity.id
_entity.type
_entity.pdbx_description
1 polymer ?
#
loop_
_entity_poly.entity_id
_entity_poly.type
_entity_poly.pdbx_seq_one_letter_code
_entity_poly.pdbx_strand_id
1 'polypeptide(L)'
;MANEVTPANEIKFEKLCNLLEQLHKRKKQRQEQDKILGTFINEFKMTASQIVGQKNPSIFPILRLLLPKLDRERNAYNLKENKLGVLLVKVLSLSKQSRDAQKLLNYRSVSNSTDSDFAGVAFFVFKSRLSPKSDGFTVGDINEILDKIASAEVGKKACK
;
A
#
# COMPACT_ATOMS: atom_id res chain seq x y z
N MET A 1 -16.23 -12.43 -22.50
CA MET A 1 -15.90 -10.98 -22.42
C MET A 1 -14.43 -10.89 -22.73
N ALA A 2 -14.01 -10.10 -23.73
CA ALA A 2 -12.60 -10.02 -24.08
C ALA A 2 -11.78 -9.62 -22.83
N ASN A 3 -10.65 -10.31 -22.59
CA ASN A 3 -9.73 -9.99 -21.49
C ASN A 3 -9.07 -8.65 -21.79
N GLU A 4 -9.76 -7.57 -21.43
CA GLU A 4 -9.25 -6.21 -21.55
C GLU A 4 -8.06 -6.05 -20.60
N VAL A 5 -6.88 -5.78 -21.15
CA VAL A 5 -5.68 -5.58 -20.35
C VAL A 5 -5.70 -4.16 -19.79
N THR A 6 -5.56 -4.02 -18.47
CA THR A 6 -5.37 -2.72 -17.81
C THR A 6 -3.88 -2.58 -17.50
N PRO A 7 -3.10 -1.75 -18.24
CA PRO A 7 -1.65 -1.68 -18.09
C PRO A 7 -1.20 -1.31 -16.68
N ALA A 8 -2.04 -0.57 -15.93
CA ALA A 8 -1.76 -0.20 -14.55
C ALA A 8 -1.67 -1.42 -13.63
N ASN A 9 -2.36 -2.51 -13.96
CA ASN A 9 -2.34 -3.75 -13.19
C ASN A 9 -1.08 -4.58 -13.45
N GLU A 10 -0.30 -4.31 -14.51
CA GLU A 10 0.96 -5.02 -14.79
C GLU A 10 2.16 -4.39 -14.09
N ILE A 11 1.99 -3.21 -13.49
CA ILE A 11 3.06 -2.53 -12.77
C ILE A 11 3.29 -3.23 -11.44
N LYS A 12 4.53 -3.66 -11.18
CA LYS A 12 4.94 -4.16 -9.87
C LYS A 12 4.69 -3.12 -8.78
N PHE A 13 4.05 -3.53 -7.68
CA PHE A 13 3.74 -2.66 -6.56
C PHE A 13 5.00 -2.07 -5.92
N GLU A 14 6.11 -2.81 -5.92
CA GLU A 14 7.42 -2.32 -5.50
C GLU A 14 7.82 -1.02 -6.22
N LYS A 15 7.56 -0.90 -7.52
CA LYS A 15 7.85 0.31 -8.30
C LYS A 15 7.07 1.51 -7.74
N LEU A 16 5.81 1.30 -7.37
CA LEU A 16 4.97 2.32 -6.75
C LEU A 16 5.44 2.68 -5.33
N CYS A 17 5.84 1.70 -4.52
CA CYS A 17 6.44 1.97 -3.20
C CYS A 17 7.73 2.78 -3.30
N ASN A 18 8.62 2.43 -4.24
CA ASN A 18 9.86 3.16 -4.47
C ASN A 18 9.60 4.59 -4.95
N LEU A 19 8.56 4.81 -5.76
CA LEU A 19 8.10 6.15 -6.14
C LEU A 19 7.68 6.95 -4.89
N LEU A 20 6.81 6.39 -4.05
CA LEU A 20 6.32 7.04 -2.83
C LEU A 20 7.46 7.39 -1.85
N GLU A 21 8.42 6.48 -1.69
CA GLU A 21 9.60 6.70 -0.85
C GLU A 21 10.47 7.85 -1.38
N GLN A 22 10.69 7.90 -2.70
CA GLN A 22 11.43 8.98 -3.35
C GLN A 22 10.73 10.34 -3.21
N LEU A 23 9.40 10.34 -3.29
CA LEU A 23 8.59 11.54 -3.07
C LEU A 23 8.64 11.99 -1.62
N HIS A 24 8.59 11.06 -0.66
CA HIS A 24 8.67 11.37 0.76
C HIS A 24 10.03 11.99 1.12
N LYS A 25 11.14 11.41 0.62
CA LYS A 25 12.50 11.96 0.81
C LYS A 25 12.66 13.38 0.31
N ARG A 26 11.89 13.76 -0.71
CA ARG A 26 11.91 15.08 -1.35
C ARG A 26 10.68 15.94 -1.04
N LYS A 27 10.01 15.69 0.09
CA LYS A 27 8.75 16.36 0.48
C LYS A 27 8.78 17.90 0.54
N LYS A 28 9.97 18.51 0.60
CA LYS A 28 10.15 19.98 0.59
C LYS A 28 10.51 20.54 -0.80
N GLN A 29 10.74 19.69 -1.79
CA GLN A 29 11.24 20.05 -3.12
C GLN A 29 10.17 19.73 -4.18
N ARG A 30 9.16 20.59 -4.27
CA ARG A 30 8.01 20.38 -5.18
C ARG A 30 8.42 20.14 -6.63
N GLN A 31 9.37 20.92 -7.16
CA GLN A 31 9.85 20.77 -8.54
C GLN A 31 10.46 19.39 -8.80
N GLU A 32 11.19 18.83 -7.83
CA GLU A 32 11.75 17.48 -7.94
C GLU A 32 10.68 16.40 -7.82
N GLN A 33 9.67 16.60 -6.98
CA GLN A 33 8.51 15.71 -6.91
C GLN A 33 7.72 15.69 -8.22
N ASP A 34 7.51 16.85 -8.84
CA ASP A 34 6.82 16.99 -10.12
C ASP A 34 7.59 16.28 -11.24
N LYS A 35 8.93 16.40 -11.28
CA LYS A 35 9.78 15.65 -12.21
C LYS A 35 9.65 14.14 -12.01
N ILE A 36 9.74 13.67 -10.77
CA ILE A 36 9.66 12.24 -10.43
C ILE A 36 8.30 11.65 -10.86
N LEU A 37 7.21 12.35 -10.54
CA LEU A 37 5.86 11.95 -10.96
C LEU A 37 5.71 11.99 -12.49
N GLY A 38 6.21 13.04 -13.14
CA GLY A 38 6.19 13.19 -14.59
C GLY A 38 6.90 12.04 -15.29
N THR A 39 8.09 11.67 -14.83
CA THR A 39 8.85 10.51 -15.35
C THR A 39 8.06 9.22 -15.18
N PHE A 40 7.52 8.96 -13.99
CA PHE A 40 6.73 7.75 -13.73
C PHE A 40 5.48 7.65 -14.62
N ILE A 41 4.75 8.76 -14.79
CA ILE A 41 3.55 8.81 -15.66
C ILE A 41 3.93 8.62 -17.13
N ASN A 42 5.04 9.21 -17.58
CA ASN A 42 5.51 9.06 -18.95
C ASN A 42 5.94 7.61 -19.23
N GLU A 43 6.68 6.99 -18.31
CA GLU A 43 7.02 5.57 -18.40
C GLU A 43 5.76 4.70 -18.47
N PHE A 44 4.77 4.96 -17.61
CA PHE A 44 3.48 4.26 -17.66
C PHE A 44 2.81 4.39 -19.02
N LYS A 45 2.73 5.60 -19.58
CA LYS A 45 2.14 5.86 -20.89
C LYS A 45 2.87 5.10 -22.01
N MET A 46 4.20 5.05 -21.95
CA MET A 46 5.01 4.31 -22.92
C MET A 46 4.81 2.80 -22.81
N THR A 47 4.77 2.24 -21.60
CA THR A 47 4.44 0.81 -21.42
C THR A 47 3.02 0.50 -21.89
N ALA A 48 2.06 1.38 -21.59
CA ALA A 48 0.68 1.24 -22.03
C ALA A 48 0.53 1.31 -23.55
N SER A 49 1.35 2.11 -24.25
CA SER A 49 1.31 2.21 -25.72
C SER A 49 1.84 0.95 -26.41
N GLN A 50 2.80 0.25 -25.80
CA GLN A 50 3.40 -0.99 -26.31
C GLN A 50 2.46 -2.21 -26.26
N ILE A 51 1.40 -2.17 -25.44
CA ILE A 51 0.42 -3.26 -25.36
C ILE A 51 -0.45 -3.26 -26.63
N VAL A 52 -0.38 -4.37 -27.35
CA VAL A 52 -1.15 -4.66 -28.57
C VAL A 52 -2.44 -5.39 -28.20
N GLY A 53 -3.59 -4.89 -28.66
CA GLY A 53 -4.90 -5.49 -28.40
C GLY A 53 -5.89 -4.56 -27.69
N GLN A 54 -6.99 -5.12 -27.20
CA GLN A 54 -8.00 -4.39 -26.43
C GLN A 54 -7.47 -4.07 -25.04
N LYS A 55 -7.37 -2.78 -24.73
CA LYS A 55 -6.82 -2.30 -23.46
C LYS A 55 -7.68 -1.20 -22.85
N ASN A 56 -7.71 -1.19 -21.53
CA ASN A 56 -8.18 -0.07 -20.74
C ASN A 56 -6.97 0.79 -20.36
N PRO A 57 -6.72 1.95 -20.99
CA PRO A 57 -5.54 2.76 -20.70
C PRO A 57 -5.61 3.50 -19.35
N SER A 58 -6.59 3.18 -18.51
CA SER A 58 -6.82 3.85 -17.24
C SER A 58 -5.64 3.69 -16.28
N ILE A 59 -5.18 4.83 -15.76
CA ILE A 59 -4.20 4.92 -14.66
C ILE A 59 -4.86 4.81 -13.28
N PHE A 60 -6.19 4.65 -13.24
CA PHE A 60 -6.98 4.66 -12.01
C PHE A 60 -6.50 3.66 -10.94
N PRO A 61 -6.11 2.40 -11.26
CA PRO A 61 -5.60 1.45 -10.25
C PRO A 61 -4.37 1.96 -9.49
N ILE A 62 -3.56 2.84 -10.10
CA ILE A 62 -2.42 3.50 -9.45
C ILE A 62 -2.87 4.75 -8.70
N LEU A 63 -3.70 5.60 -9.33
CA LEU A 63 -4.15 6.86 -8.73
C LEU A 63 -4.91 6.64 -7.42
N ARG A 64 -5.73 5.59 -7.31
CA ARG A 64 -6.42 5.27 -6.06
C ARG A 64 -5.49 4.93 -4.90
N LEU A 65 -4.29 4.41 -5.18
CA LEU A 65 -3.27 4.13 -4.17
C LEU A 65 -2.43 5.38 -3.84
N LEU A 66 -2.20 6.27 -4.82
CA LEU A 66 -1.52 7.55 -4.60
C LEU A 66 -2.40 8.55 -3.83
N LEU A 67 -3.71 8.53 -4.09
CA LEU A 67 -4.70 9.45 -3.53
C LEU A 67 -5.81 8.67 -2.81
N PRO A 68 -5.48 7.92 -1.73
CA PRO A 68 -6.43 7.02 -1.08
C PRO A 68 -7.65 7.74 -0.49
N LYS A 69 -7.53 9.03 -0.16
CA LYS A 69 -8.64 9.86 0.33
C LYS A 69 -9.72 10.14 -0.73
N LEU A 70 -9.38 9.96 -2.02
CA LEU A 70 -10.29 10.20 -3.14
C LEU A 70 -10.87 8.90 -3.71
N ASP A 71 -10.52 7.74 -3.14
CA ASP A 71 -11.12 6.46 -3.50
C ASP A 71 -12.56 6.40 -2.98
N ARG A 72 -13.52 6.38 -3.91
CA ARG A 72 -14.96 6.30 -3.63
C ARG A 72 -15.56 4.93 -3.96
N GLU A 73 -14.82 4.08 -4.65
CA GLU A 73 -15.30 2.74 -5.03
C GLU A 73 -15.16 1.75 -3.86
N ARG A 74 -14.09 1.89 -3.08
CA ARG A 74 -13.87 1.04 -1.90
C ARG A 74 -14.63 1.56 -0.68
N ASN A 75 -15.39 0.66 -0.08
CA ASN A 75 -15.93 0.85 1.26
C ASN A 75 -14.81 0.94 2.30
N ALA A 76 -15.10 1.55 3.45
CA ALA A 76 -14.14 1.68 4.54
C ALA A 76 -13.62 0.32 5.01
N TYR A 77 -12.29 0.17 5.10
CA TYR A 77 -11.66 -1.07 5.58
C TYR A 77 -11.95 -1.37 7.06
N ASN A 78 -12.39 -0.39 7.86
CA ASN A 78 -12.62 -0.53 9.31
C ASN A 78 -11.43 -1.17 10.07
N LEU A 79 -10.21 -0.95 9.57
CA LEU A 79 -8.95 -1.42 10.15
C LEU A 79 -8.26 -0.26 10.86
N LYS A 80 -8.54 -0.12 12.17
CA LYS A 80 -7.81 0.79 13.05
C LYS A 80 -6.44 0.21 13.43
N GLU A 81 -5.52 1.08 13.84
CA GLU A 81 -4.15 0.74 14.19
C GLU A 81 -4.08 -0.33 15.30
N ASN A 82 -4.96 -0.28 16.30
CA ASN A 82 -5.04 -1.31 17.34
C ASN A 82 -5.34 -2.71 16.77
N LYS A 83 -6.30 -2.80 15.83
CA LYS A 83 -6.68 -4.06 15.17
C LYS A 83 -5.52 -4.55 14.28
N LEU A 84 -4.86 -3.64 13.57
CA LEU A 84 -3.66 -3.95 12.77
C LEU A 84 -2.51 -4.45 13.65
N GLY A 85 -2.23 -3.82 14.79
CA GLY A 85 -1.18 -4.25 15.71
C GLY A 85 -1.39 -5.68 16.21
N VAL A 86 -2.62 -6.02 16.63
CA VAL A 86 -2.98 -7.39 17.04
C VAL A 86 -2.80 -8.38 15.88
N LEU A 87 -3.22 -8.02 14.67
CA LEU A 87 -3.05 -8.87 13.49
C LEU A 87 -1.58 -9.10 13.15
N LEU A 88 -0.75 -8.06 13.17
CA LEU A 88 0.68 -8.17 12.90
C LEU A 88 1.41 -9.04 13.92
N VAL A 89 1.10 -8.89 15.22
CA VAL A 89 1.63 -9.77 16.28
C VAL A 89 1.28 -11.23 16.01
N LYS A 90 0.05 -11.49 15.57
CA LYS A 90 -0.42 -12.85 15.25
C LYS A 90 0.29 -13.41 14.01
N VAL A 91 0.36 -12.65 12.92
CA VAL A 91 0.98 -13.09 11.65
C VAL A 91 2.48 -13.32 11.81
N LEU A 92 3.17 -12.44 12.52
CA LEU A 92 4.60 -12.57 12.81
C LEU A 92 4.91 -13.56 13.94
N SER A 93 3.89 -14.19 14.53
CA SER A 93 4.01 -15.13 15.65
C SER A 93 4.85 -14.58 16.81
N LEU A 94 4.65 -13.30 17.14
CA LEU A 94 5.38 -12.65 18.22
C LEU A 94 4.79 -13.03 19.58
N SER A 95 5.66 -13.31 20.55
CA SER A 95 5.24 -13.33 21.95
C SER A 95 4.67 -11.97 22.32
N LYS A 96 3.49 -11.94 22.97
CA LYS A 96 2.83 -10.70 23.40
C LYS A 96 3.71 -9.88 24.34
N GLN A 97 4.61 -10.53 25.07
CA GLN A 97 5.55 -9.90 26.01
C GLN A 97 6.81 -9.37 25.32
N SER A 98 7.04 -9.71 24.04
CA SER A 98 8.21 -9.24 23.31
C SER A 98 8.17 -7.72 23.08
N ARG A 99 9.35 -7.10 23.04
CA ARG A 99 9.50 -5.66 22.80
C ARG A 99 8.79 -5.19 21.52
N ASP A 100 8.88 -5.97 20.45
CA ASP A 100 8.25 -5.65 19.16
C ASP A 100 6.73 -5.76 19.21
N ALA A 101 6.20 -6.79 19.89
CA ALA A 101 4.76 -6.90 20.08
C ALA A 101 4.21 -5.75 20.93
N GLN A 102 4.92 -5.37 22.00
CA GLN A 102 4.54 -4.21 22.82
C GLN A 102 4.56 -2.90 22.03
N LYS A 103 5.54 -2.71 21.14
CA LYS A 103 5.58 -1.55 20.23
C LYS A 103 4.38 -1.51 19.28
N LEU A 104 4.02 -2.64 18.68
CA LEU A 104 2.87 -2.72 17.77
C LEU A 104 1.53 -2.52 18.49
N LEU A 105 1.37 -3.09 19.68
CA LEU A 105 0.12 -3.02 20.46
C LEU A 105 -0.07 -1.64 21.12
N ASN A 106 1.02 -1.01 21.55
CA ASN A 106 1.02 0.24 22.32
C ASN A 106 1.73 1.37 21.57
N TYR A 107 1.57 1.46 20.25
CA TYR A 107 2.35 2.39 19.41
C TYR A 107 2.18 3.88 19.81
N ARG A 108 1.04 4.26 20.41
CA ARG A 108 0.79 5.63 20.93
C ARG A 108 1.33 5.87 22.35
N SER A 109 1.64 4.82 23.11
CA SER A 109 2.00 4.93 24.53
C SER A 109 3.45 5.40 24.73
N VAL A 110 4.28 5.37 23.70
CA VAL A 110 5.70 5.73 23.78
C VAL A 110 5.92 7.03 23.00
N SER A 111 5.62 8.16 23.63
CA SER A 111 5.73 9.51 23.04
C SER A 111 7.17 9.98 22.78
N ASN A 112 8.17 9.09 22.77
CA ASN A 112 9.60 9.46 22.83
C ASN A 112 10.49 8.81 21.76
N SER A 113 9.93 8.14 20.75
CA SER A 113 10.73 7.66 19.61
C SER A 113 10.37 8.45 18.36
N THR A 114 11.41 8.89 17.66
CA THR A 114 11.47 9.62 16.38
C THR A 114 10.66 9.05 15.19
N ASP A 115 9.82 8.04 15.42
CA ASP A 115 9.04 7.30 14.42
C ASP A 115 7.55 7.58 14.64
N SER A 116 7.06 8.65 13.99
CA SER A 116 5.87 9.38 14.42
C SER A 116 4.51 8.74 14.09
N ASP A 117 4.45 7.55 13.49
CA ASP A 117 3.19 6.86 13.16
C ASP A 117 3.28 5.33 13.23
N PHE A 118 2.12 4.66 13.18
CA PHE A 118 2.04 3.20 13.24
C PHE A 118 2.79 2.52 12.09
N ALA A 119 2.79 3.12 10.90
CA ALA A 119 3.47 2.57 9.73
C ALA A 119 4.99 2.52 9.92
N GLY A 120 5.59 3.58 10.47
CA GLY A 120 7.00 3.61 10.86
C GLY A 120 7.34 2.54 11.88
N VAL A 121 6.54 2.42 12.96
CA VAL A 121 6.74 1.36 13.97
C VAL A 121 6.69 -0.03 13.35
N ALA A 122 5.70 -0.30 12.49
CA ALA A 122 5.58 -1.58 11.80
C ALA A 122 6.78 -1.84 10.87
N PHE A 123 7.24 -0.83 10.14
CA PHE A 123 8.42 -0.93 9.28
C PHE A 123 9.67 -1.38 10.04
N PHE A 124 9.95 -0.82 11.23
CA PHE A 124 11.11 -1.24 12.02
C PHE A 124 11.01 -2.69 12.51
N VAL A 125 9.81 -3.14 12.88
CA VAL A 125 9.58 -4.53 13.29
C VAL A 125 9.75 -5.48 12.11
N PHE A 126 9.30 -5.10 10.91
CA PHE A 126 9.52 -5.89 9.70
C PHE A 126 10.99 -5.92 9.30
N LYS A 127 11.68 -4.78 9.31
CA LYS A 127 13.08 -4.66 8.90
C LYS A 127 14.02 -5.53 9.74
N SER A 128 13.72 -5.75 11.02
CA SER A 128 14.55 -6.61 11.89
C SER A 128 14.31 -8.10 11.69
N ARG A 129 13.20 -8.51 11.06
CA ARG A 129 12.73 -9.90 11.02
C ARG A 129 12.61 -10.47 9.62
N LEU A 130 12.34 -9.63 8.63
CA LEU A 130 12.10 -10.02 7.25
C LEU A 130 13.29 -9.62 6.40
N SER A 131 13.76 -10.56 5.57
CA SER A 131 14.67 -10.23 4.49
C SER A 131 13.90 -9.46 3.41
N PRO A 132 14.49 -8.39 2.83
CA PRO A 132 13.87 -7.70 1.70
C PRO A 132 13.72 -8.70 0.55
N LYS A 133 12.48 -9.09 0.27
CA LYS A 133 12.11 -9.88 -0.91
C LYS A 133 11.03 -9.13 -1.66
N SER A 134 11.21 -9.03 -2.97
CA SER A 134 10.17 -8.55 -3.85
C SER A 134 9.31 -9.75 -4.24
N ASP A 135 8.12 -9.84 -3.66
CA ASP A 135 7.20 -10.97 -3.88
C ASP A 135 6.47 -10.88 -5.23
N GLY A 136 6.94 -10.03 -6.15
CA GLY A 136 6.42 -9.93 -7.51
C GLY A 136 5.01 -9.38 -7.64
N PHE A 137 4.34 -9.03 -6.53
CA PHE A 137 2.99 -8.47 -6.55
C PHE A 137 2.88 -7.23 -7.44
N THR A 138 1.82 -7.21 -8.22
CA THR A 138 1.45 -6.08 -9.05
C THR A 138 0.52 -5.13 -8.30
N VAL A 139 0.33 -3.94 -8.85
CA VAL A 139 -0.70 -2.99 -8.40
C VAL A 139 -2.09 -3.60 -8.52
N GLY A 140 -2.33 -4.44 -9.53
CA GLY A 140 -3.59 -5.19 -9.67
C GLY A 140 -3.83 -6.10 -8.47
N ASP A 141 -2.86 -6.95 -8.14
CA ASP A 141 -2.96 -7.90 -7.02
C ASP A 141 -3.24 -7.20 -5.69
N ILE A 142 -2.52 -6.10 -5.41
CA ILE A 142 -2.72 -5.32 -4.18
C ILE A 142 -4.11 -4.71 -4.14
N ASN A 143 -4.59 -4.19 -5.26
CA ASN A 143 -5.94 -3.65 -5.36
C ASN A 143 -6.98 -4.74 -5.07
N GLU A 144 -6.85 -5.93 -5.66
CA GLU A 144 -7.76 -7.05 -5.39
C GLU A 144 -7.76 -7.48 -3.91
N ILE A 145 -6.59 -7.50 -3.26
CA ILE A 145 -6.49 -7.82 -1.83
C ILE A 145 -7.23 -6.75 -0.99
N LEU A 146 -7.05 -5.47 -1.32
CA LEU A 146 -7.76 -4.38 -0.64
C LEU A 146 -9.27 -4.44 -0.89
N ASP A 147 -9.71 -4.81 -2.09
CA ASP A 147 -11.12 -5.00 -2.42
C ASP A 147 -11.75 -6.15 -1.62
N LYS A 148 -11.02 -7.26 -1.44
CA LYS A 148 -11.43 -8.38 -0.56
C LYS A 148 -11.56 -7.94 0.89
N ILE A 149 -10.61 -7.14 1.40
CA ILE A 149 -10.66 -6.61 2.77
C ILE A 149 -11.88 -5.69 2.96
N ALA A 150 -12.09 -4.75 2.02
CA ALA A 150 -13.23 -3.84 2.07
C ALA A 150 -14.56 -4.61 2.04
N SER A 151 -14.68 -5.62 1.18
CA SER A 151 -15.90 -6.45 1.03
C SER A 151 -16.17 -7.33 2.25
N ALA A 152 -15.14 -7.93 2.85
CA ALA A 152 -15.28 -8.78 4.02
C ALA A 152 -15.81 -8.01 5.26
N GLU A 153 -15.50 -6.72 5.37
CA GLU A 153 -15.99 -5.90 6.48
C GLU A 153 -17.41 -5.35 6.24
N VAL A 154 -17.88 -5.31 4.99
CA VAL A 154 -19.30 -5.07 4.68
C VAL A 154 -20.16 -6.29 5.07
N GLY A 155 -19.70 -7.51 4.76
CA GLY A 155 -20.40 -8.75 5.12
C GLY A 155 -20.58 -8.94 6.64
N LYS A 156 -19.62 -8.49 7.45
CA LYS A 156 -19.74 -8.52 8.93
C LYS A 156 -20.76 -7.53 9.50
N LYS A 157 -21.14 -6.48 8.76
CA LYS A 157 -22.18 -5.54 9.18
C LYS A 157 -23.59 -6.03 8.86
N ALA A 158 -23.75 -6.90 7.86
CA ALA A 158 -25.06 -7.44 7.47
C ALA A 158 -25.55 -8.61 8.34
N CYS A 159 -24.67 -9.24 9.11
CA CYS A 159 -25.01 -10.35 10.02
C CYS A 159 -24.99 -9.96 11.51
N LYS A 160 -25.15 -8.67 11.83
CA LYS A 160 -25.40 -8.17 13.19
C LYS A 160 -26.76 -7.50 13.24
#